data_AF-A0A932PI42-F1
#
_entry.id   AF-A0A932PI42-F1
#
_cell.length_a   1.000
_cell.length_b   1.000
_cell.length_c   1.000
_cell.angle_alpha   90.00
_cell.angle_beta   90.00
_cell.angle_gamma   90.00
#
_symmetry.space_group_name_H-M   'P 1'
#
loop_
_entity.id
_entity.type
_entity.pdbx_description
1 polymer ?
#
loop_
_entity_poly.entity_id
_entity_poly.type
_entity_poly.pdbx_seq_one_letter_code
_entity_poly.pdbx_strand_id
1 'polypeptide(L)'
;MSMLVIALHTILASAQSSAEPPKTAEQAFKNIQTLKGIPANQFIPTMQFISASLGVECEFCHVEGAFDKDDKKTKQTARKMMEMVFSINKGSFDGHRDVTCYSCHHGNSHPVSIPVIPTTAEAAALSATPKKEVHSEEPGNNSSAVVDPILEKYIAAIGGPAALQKVSSRVLKGSVDLAGKEFPIDIYAQQPDKRVSIMHLQNGDSVTAYNGTVGWLSAPGRPTQWMSAAEADGARLDADLYLPSRLKQIFSELRALPTEKIDGHDMNVLQGIREGKPPLILYFDQESGLLVRMVRYVDTALGLNPTEIDYADYRDSGGVKIPYRWTVARPRGRFTIQAEQVQQNVPIDDQKFVAPAPQPSDRH
;
A
#
# COMPACT_ATOMS: atom_id res chain seq x y z
N MET A 1 -18.32 59.14 -32.80
CA MET A 1 -19.09 58.03 -32.20
C MET A 1 -18.13 56.90 -31.86
N SER A 2 -17.64 56.87 -30.61
CA SER A 2 -16.78 55.81 -30.10
C SER A 2 -17.66 54.77 -29.39
N MET A 3 -17.65 53.53 -29.87
CA MET A 3 -18.24 52.40 -29.15
C MET A 3 -17.17 51.76 -28.27
N LEU A 4 -17.40 51.83 -26.96
CA LEU A 4 -16.63 51.20 -25.90
C LEU A 4 -17.21 49.79 -25.68
N VAL A 5 -16.46 48.74 -26.02
CA VAL A 5 -16.82 47.34 -25.70
C VAL A 5 -16.20 47.00 -24.34
N ILE A 6 -17.05 46.89 -23.32
CA ILE A 6 -16.67 46.44 -21.97
C ILE A 6 -16.70 44.90 -21.98
N ALA A 7 -15.53 44.28 -21.95
CA ALA A 7 -15.38 42.84 -21.77
C ALA A 7 -15.51 42.48 -20.28
N LEU A 8 -16.65 41.89 -19.92
CA LEU A 8 -16.94 41.38 -18.58
C LEU A 8 -16.10 40.11 -18.33
N HIS A 9 -15.01 40.22 -17.58
CA HIS A 9 -14.25 39.06 -17.10
C HIS A 9 -14.94 38.50 -15.86
N THR A 10 -15.69 37.41 -16.03
CA THR A 10 -16.17 36.58 -14.92
C THR A 10 -15.00 35.79 -14.34
N ILE A 11 -14.49 36.27 -13.20
CA ILE A 11 -13.56 35.52 -12.36
C ILE A 11 -14.35 34.38 -11.71
N LEU A 12 -14.18 33.15 -12.23
CA LEU A 12 -14.62 31.93 -11.56
C LEU A 12 -13.70 31.72 -10.34
N ALA A 13 -14.14 32.21 -9.18
CA ALA A 13 -13.54 31.85 -7.91
C ALA A 13 -13.70 30.34 -7.70
N SER A 14 -12.59 29.61 -7.81
CA SER A 14 -12.53 28.21 -7.42
C SER A 14 -12.85 28.12 -5.93
N ALA A 15 -14.00 27.56 -5.57
CA ALA A 15 -14.30 27.21 -4.20
C ALA A 15 -13.30 26.13 -3.75
N GLN A 16 -12.22 26.54 -3.11
CA GLN A 16 -11.42 25.66 -2.28
C GLN A 16 -12.35 25.19 -1.16
N SER A 17 -12.86 23.97 -1.28
CA SER A 17 -13.49 23.27 -0.16
C SER A 17 -12.44 23.19 0.95
N SER A 18 -12.60 24.02 1.97
CA SER A 18 -11.87 23.88 3.22
C SER A 18 -12.33 22.58 3.86
N ALA A 19 -11.62 21.50 3.58
CA ALA A 19 -11.87 20.22 4.22
C ALA A 19 -11.74 20.41 5.74
N GLU A 20 -12.80 20.07 6.48
CA GLU A 20 -12.73 19.97 7.94
C GLU A 20 -11.55 19.09 8.33
N PRO A 21 -10.81 19.43 9.41
CA PRO A 21 -9.72 18.60 9.87
C PRO A 21 -10.22 17.17 10.11
N PRO A 22 -9.45 16.14 9.67
CA PRO A 22 -9.89 14.77 9.77
C PRO A 22 -10.16 14.39 11.23
N LYS A 23 -11.32 13.76 11.47
CA LYS A 23 -11.72 13.30 12.81
C LYS A 23 -10.63 12.42 13.42
N THR A 24 -10.42 12.55 14.73
CA THR A 24 -9.57 11.63 15.50
C THR A 24 -10.30 10.32 15.77
N ALA A 25 -9.56 9.27 16.17
CA ALA A 25 -10.13 7.96 16.47
C ALA A 25 -11.24 8.04 17.54
N GLU A 26 -11.05 8.79 18.63
CA GLU A 26 -12.05 8.94 19.69
C GLU A 26 -13.28 9.77 19.29
N GLN A 27 -13.19 10.56 18.21
CA GLN A 27 -14.32 11.28 17.65
C GLN A 27 -15.14 10.41 16.69
N ALA A 28 -14.50 9.43 16.04
CA ALA A 28 -15.11 8.57 15.03
C ALA A 28 -15.56 7.21 15.57
N PHE A 29 -14.90 6.68 16.62
CA PHE A 29 -15.15 5.37 17.19
C PHE A 29 -15.45 5.44 18.68
N LYS A 30 -16.27 4.52 19.16
CA LYS A 30 -16.60 4.40 20.59
C LYS A 30 -15.47 3.71 21.38
N ASN A 31 -15.34 4.12 22.64
CA ASN A 31 -14.45 3.52 23.63
C ASN A 31 -12.96 3.43 23.23
N ILE A 32 -12.45 4.50 22.61
CA ILE A 32 -11.01 4.66 22.37
C ILE A 32 -10.31 5.13 23.64
N GLN A 33 -9.33 4.35 24.11
CA GLN A 33 -8.61 4.60 25.37
C GLN A 33 -7.13 4.91 25.12
N THR A 34 -6.37 3.96 24.57
CA THR A 34 -4.90 4.06 24.42
C THR A 34 -4.45 4.74 23.13
N LEU A 35 -5.26 4.69 22.06
CA LEU A 35 -4.94 5.25 20.73
C LEU A 35 -5.68 6.56 20.45
N LYS A 36 -5.83 7.42 21.46
CA LYS A 36 -6.47 8.73 21.28
C LYS A 36 -5.59 9.66 20.45
N GLY A 37 -6.21 10.56 19.69
CA GLY A 37 -5.55 11.59 18.90
C GLY A 37 -5.02 11.14 17.54
N ILE A 38 -4.97 9.83 17.26
CA ILE A 38 -4.59 9.35 15.92
C ILE A 38 -5.73 9.69 14.92
N PRO A 39 -5.41 9.93 13.64
CA PRO A 39 -6.44 10.09 12.62
C PRO A 39 -7.37 8.86 12.55
N ALA A 40 -8.68 9.07 12.44
CA ALA A 40 -9.66 7.98 12.44
C ALA A 40 -9.39 6.91 11.35
N ASN A 41 -8.95 7.34 10.17
CA ASN A 41 -8.60 6.44 9.06
C ASN A 41 -7.31 5.63 9.29
N GLN A 42 -6.48 5.98 10.28
CA GLN A 42 -5.32 5.15 10.70
C GLN A 42 -5.68 4.09 11.75
N PHE A 43 -6.86 4.17 12.37
CA PHE A 43 -7.24 3.25 13.44
C PHE A 43 -7.32 1.80 12.97
N ILE A 44 -8.02 1.54 11.86
CA ILE A 44 -8.16 0.18 11.32
C ILE A 44 -6.82 -0.40 10.82
N PRO A 45 -5.98 0.32 10.05
CA PRO A 45 -4.63 -0.15 9.71
C PRO A 45 -3.78 -0.49 10.95
N THR A 46 -3.91 0.29 12.02
CA THR A 46 -3.22 0.01 13.30
C THR A 46 -3.73 -1.29 13.94
N MET A 47 -5.03 -1.56 13.92
CA MET A 47 -5.58 -2.84 14.39
C MET A 47 -5.09 -4.03 13.55
N GLN A 48 -4.99 -3.85 12.23
CA GLN A 48 -4.43 -4.88 11.32
C GLN A 48 -2.96 -5.16 11.63
N PHE A 49 -2.16 -4.14 11.96
CA PHE A 49 -0.77 -4.32 12.39
C PHE A 49 -0.68 -5.15 13.68
N ILE A 50 -1.54 -4.89 14.68
CA ILE A 50 -1.60 -5.68 15.91
C ILE A 50 -1.97 -7.13 15.60
N SER A 51 -3.05 -7.36 14.84
CA SER A 51 -3.51 -8.70 14.46
C SER A 51 -2.39 -9.48 13.78
N ALA A 52 -1.71 -8.88 12.81
CA ALA A 52 -0.58 -9.51 12.14
C ALA A 52 0.59 -9.79 13.07
N SER A 53 0.91 -8.87 13.99
CA SER A 53 1.97 -9.04 14.97
C SER A 53 1.74 -10.21 15.91
N LEU A 54 0.48 -10.46 16.27
CA LEU A 54 0.09 -11.48 17.24
C LEU A 54 -0.34 -12.80 16.62
N GLY A 55 -0.48 -12.92 15.30
CA GLY A 55 -0.97 -14.16 14.70
C GLY A 55 -2.45 -14.46 14.97
N VAL A 56 -3.24 -13.47 15.41
CA VAL A 56 -4.68 -13.62 15.74
C VAL A 56 -5.63 -12.83 14.82
N GLU A 57 -6.91 -13.21 14.78
CA GLU A 57 -7.98 -12.46 14.10
C GLU A 57 -8.66 -11.43 15.02
N CYS A 58 -9.50 -10.55 14.46
CA CYS A 58 -10.18 -9.46 15.17
C CYS A 58 -10.96 -9.94 16.42
N GLU A 59 -11.60 -11.10 16.30
CA GLU A 59 -12.47 -11.71 17.31
C GLU A 59 -11.66 -12.25 18.48
N PHE A 60 -10.33 -12.34 18.38
CA PHE A 60 -9.49 -12.66 19.53
C PHE A 60 -9.59 -11.58 20.61
N CYS A 61 -9.63 -10.31 20.19
CA CYS A 61 -9.74 -9.15 21.09
C CYS A 61 -11.16 -8.59 21.16
N HIS A 62 -11.88 -8.53 20.05
CA HIS A 62 -13.17 -7.86 19.97
C HIS A 62 -14.34 -8.84 20.10
N VAL A 63 -15.46 -8.34 20.62
CA VAL A 63 -16.75 -9.04 20.52
C VAL A 63 -17.30 -8.77 19.14
N GLU A 64 -17.68 -9.83 18.42
CA GLU A 64 -18.25 -9.72 17.07
C GLU A 64 -19.48 -8.80 17.08
N GLY A 65 -19.54 -7.86 16.13
CA GLY A 65 -20.60 -6.86 16.06
C GLY A 65 -20.61 -5.80 17.19
N ALA A 66 -19.71 -5.89 18.17
CA ALA A 66 -19.65 -4.99 19.32
C ALA A 66 -18.18 -4.67 19.69
N PHE A 67 -17.47 -4.06 18.74
CA PHE A 67 -16.03 -3.80 18.83
C PHE A 67 -15.64 -2.86 19.99
N ASP A 68 -16.58 -2.03 20.44
CA ASP A 68 -16.42 -1.09 21.53
C ASP A 68 -16.45 -1.77 22.91
N LYS A 69 -17.08 -2.94 23.06
CA LYS A 69 -17.15 -3.67 24.34
C LYS A 69 -15.77 -4.14 24.83
N ASP A 70 -15.60 -4.13 26.15
CA ASP A 70 -14.38 -4.53 26.85
C ASP A 70 -14.49 -5.87 27.58
N ASP A 71 -15.47 -6.69 27.19
CA ASP A 71 -15.80 -7.96 27.84
C ASP A 71 -14.64 -8.97 27.79
N LYS A 72 -13.77 -8.86 26.78
CA LYS A 72 -12.62 -9.76 26.59
C LYS A 72 -11.37 -9.22 27.29
N LYS A 73 -10.81 -10.03 28.21
CA LYS A 73 -9.54 -9.76 28.90
C LYS A 73 -8.37 -9.52 27.94
N THR A 74 -8.39 -10.14 26.76
CA THR A 74 -7.38 -9.96 25.70
C THR A 74 -7.32 -8.51 25.21
N LYS A 75 -8.47 -7.85 25.00
CA LYS A 75 -8.52 -6.41 24.63
C LYS A 75 -7.95 -5.50 25.72
N GLN A 76 -8.32 -5.77 26.97
CA GLN A 76 -7.79 -5.02 28.12
C GLN A 76 -6.27 -5.21 28.26
N THR A 77 -5.77 -6.42 28.02
CA THR A 77 -4.35 -6.74 28.04
C THR A 77 -3.60 -6.07 26.90
N ALA A 78 -4.18 -6.07 25.69
CA ALA A 78 -3.59 -5.38 24.52
C ALA A 78 -3.36 -3.88 24.79
N ARG A 79 -4.27 -3.21 25.52
CA ARG A 79 -4.07 -1.81 25.95
C ARG A 79 -2.83 -1.62 26.82
N LYS A 80 -2.65 -2.49 27.82
CA LYS A 80 -1.45 -2.48 28.68
C LYS A 80 -0.17 -2.74 27.88
N MET A 81 -0.24 -3.65 26.89
CA MET A 81 0.91 -3.92 26.01
C MET A 81 1.24 -2.72 25.13
N MET A 82 0.25 -2.01 24.59
CA MET A 82 0.50 -0.76 23.84
C MET A 82 1.17 0.30 24.72
N GLU A 83 0.69 0.51 25.95
CA GLU A 83 1.32 1.42 26.92
C GLU A 83 2.76 1.01 27.24
N MET A 84 3.03 -0.29 27.38
CA MET A 84 4.38 -0.80 27.58
C MET A 84 5.30 -0.49 26.41
N VAL A 85 4.86 -0.75 25.17
CA VAL A 85 5.64 -0.45 23.95
C VAL A 85 5.92 1.04 23.84
N PHE A 86 4.92 1.90 24.08
CA PHE A 86 5.12 3.34 24.10
C PHE A 86 6.13 3.78 25.16
N SER A 87 6.07 3.20 26.36
CA SER A 87 7.00 3.48 27.44
C SER A 87 8.43 3.06 27.10
N ILE A 88 8.62 1.86 26.52
CA ILE A 88 9.94 1.35 26.12
C ILE A 88 10.57 2.26 25.06
N ASN A 89 9.84 2.58 23.99
CA ASN A 89 10.33 3.47 22.93
C ASN A 89 10.69 4.86 23.47
N LYS A 90 9.81 5.44 24.30
CA LYS A 90 10.09 6.74 24.92
C LYS A 90 11.29 6.73 25.86
N GLY A 91 11.45 5.66 26.65
CA GLY A 91 12.45 5.60 27.71
C GLY A 91 13.80 5.04 27.28
N SER A 92 13.86 4.25 26.21
CA SER A 92 15.07 3.51 25.79
C SER A 92 15.54 3.82 24.38
N PHE A 93 14.71 4.47 23.57
CA PHE A 93 14.97 4.73 22.16
C PHE A 93 14.69 6.20 21.78
N ASP A 94 14.78 7.14 22.74
CA ASP A 94 14.54 8.57 22.52
C ASP A 94 13.18 8.91 21.85
N GLY A 95 12.19 8.02 22.01
CA GLY A 95 10.89 8.12 21.36
C GLY A 95 10.84 7.58 19.93
N HIS A 96 11.96 7.11 19.38
CA HIS A 96 11.98 6.35 18.14
C HIS A 96 11.23 5.02 18.32
N ARG A 97 10.54 4.61 17.26
CA ARG A 97 9.67 3.42 17.27
C ARG A 97 10.45 2.19 16.80
N ASP A 98 11.38 1.76 17.63
CA ASP A 98 12.23 0.59 17.40
C ASP A 98 11.56 -0.69 17.90
N VAL A 99 10.95 -0.61 19.10
CA VAL A 99 10.16 -1.72 19.66
C VAL A 99 8.74 -1.64 19.15
N THR A 100 8.26 -2.73 18.55
CA THR A 100 6.89 -2.87 18.03
C THR A 100 6.24 -4.14 18.58
N CYS A 101 4.93 -4.30 18.36
CA CYS A 101 4.25 -5.55 18.68
C CYS A 101 4.95 -6.76 18.04
N TYR A 102 5.42 -6.63 16.79
CA TYR A 102 6.10 -7.71 16.07
C TYR A 102 7.46 -8.08 16.68
N SER A 103 8.21 -7.10 17.21
CA SER A 103 9.52 -7.34 17.85
C SER A 103 9.46 -8.24 19.09
N CYS A 104 8.28 -8.36 19.72
CA CYS A 104 8.07 -9.26 20.85
C CYS A 104 7.30 -10.52 20.44
N HIS A 105 6.26 -10.37 19.60
CA HIS A 105 5.31 -11.45 19.33
C HIS A 105 5.72 -12.35 18.15
N HIS A 106 6.37 -11.81 17.11
CA HIS A 106 6.78 -12.57 15.92
C HIS A 106 5.67 -13.47 15.32
N GLY A 107 4.42 -12.98 15.31
CA GLY A 107 3.27 -13.74 14.81
C GLY A 107 2.68 -14.73 15.82
N ASN A 108 3.07 -14.70 17.09
CA ASN A 108 2.49 -15.52 18.16
C ASN A 108 1.62 -14.68 19.08
N SER A 109 0.53 -15.27 19.58
CA SER A 109 -0.41 -14.55 20.47
C SER A 109 0.22 -14.14 21.80
N HIS A 110 1.33 -14.79 22.17
CA HIS A 110 2.16 -14.49 23.32
C HIS A 110 3.63 -14.47 22.89
N PRO A 111 4.45 -13.54 23.41
CA PRO A 111 5.89 -13.56 23.17
C PRO A 111 6.51 -14.88 23.65
N VAL A 112 7.42 -15.44 22.86
CA VAL A 112 8.18 -16.63 23.24
C VAL A 112 9.39 -16.17 24.05
N SER A 113 9.41 -16.48 25.35
CA SER A 113 10.46 -16.04 26.28
C SER A 113 11.66 -16.98 26.38
N ILE A 114 11.60 -18.13 25.71
CA ILE A 114 12.68 -19.12 25.67
C ILE A 114 13.21 -19.25 24.24
N PRO A 115 14.54 -19.25 24.02
CA PRO A 115 15.09 -19.51 22.70
C PRO A 115 14.64 -20.87 22.16
N VAL A 116 14.10 -20.89 20.95
CA VAL A 116 13.73 -22.13 20.25
C VAL A 116 15.00 -22.75 19.68
N ILE A 117 15.18 -24.07 19.84
CA ILE A 117 16.23 -24.82 19.14
C ILE A 117 15.68 -25.15 17.75
N PRO A 118 16.18 -24.53 16.67
CA PRO A 118 15.66 -24.76 15.34
C PRO A 118 16.03 -26.16 14.85
N THR A 119 15.12 -26.79 14.11
CA THR A 119 15.48 -27.95 13.27
C THR A 119 16.48 -27.54 12.20
N THR A 120 17.16 -28.50 11.55
CA THR A 120 18.09 -28.20 10.44
C THR A 120 17.39 -27.46 9.28
N ALA A 121 16.13 -27.79 8.99
CA ALA A 121 15.34 -27.10 7.97
C ALA A 121 14.98 -25.67 8.39
N GLU A 122 14.59 -25.44 9.64
CA GLU A 122 14.28 -24.10 10.16
C GLU A 122 15.55 -23.24 10.29
N ALA A 123 16.68 -23.82 10.68
CA ALA A 123 17.97 -23.13 10.73
C ALA A 123 18.43 -22.68 9.34
N ALA A 124 18.23 -23.53 8.32
CA ALA A 124 18.48 -23.17 6.93
C ALA A 124 17.54 -22.04 6.46
N ALA A 125 16.25 -22.09 6.83
CA ALA A 125 15.28 -21.05 6.50
C ALA A 125 15.62 -19.70 7.17
N LEU A 126 15.99 -19.70 8.45
CA LEU A 126 16.42 -18.51 9.20
C LEU A 126 17.69 -17.88 8.62
N SER A 127 18.62 -18.71 8.15
CA SER A 127 19.86 -18.26 7.51
C SER A 127 19.64 -17.72 6.08
N ALA A 128 18.57 -18.16 5.41
CA ALA A 128 18.23 -17.77 4.04
C ALA A 128 17.27 -16.58 3.97
N THR A 129 16.53 -16.26 5.03
CA THR A 129 15.73 -15.03 5.10
C THR A 129 16.63 -13.81 5.22
N PRO A 130 16.63 -12.89 4.24
CA PRO A 130 17.22 -11.58 4.45
C PRO A 130 16.49 -10.93 5.62
N LYS A 131 17.24 -10.36 6.57
CA LYS A 131 16.65 -9.45 7.54
C LYS A 131 16.08 -8.28 6.74
N LYS A 132 14.77 -8.29 6.47
CA LYS A 132 14.03 -7.15 5.91
C LYS A 132 13.93 -6.06 6.97
N GLU A 133 15.07 -5.55 7.41
CA GLU A 133 15.15 -4.32 8.18
C GLU A 133 14.84 -3.19 7.19
N VAL A 134 13.73 -2.50 7.44
CA VAL A 134 13.33 -1.31 6.66
C VAL A 134 14.38 -0.19 6.80
N HIS A 135 15.23 -0.30 7.83
CA HIS A 135 16.39 0.52 8.12
C HIS A 135 17.65 -0.37 8.15
N SER A 136 18.08 -0.96 7.03
CA SER A 136 19.42 -1.52 6.99
C SER A 136 20.42 -0.39 7.22
N GLU A 137 21.16 -0.43 8.33
CA GLU A 137 22.23 0.52 8.65
C GLU A 137 23.37 0.48 7.62
N GLU A 138 23.49 -0.59 6.83
CA GLU A 138 24.45 -0.65 5.74
C GLU A 138 24.07 0.37 4.64
N PRO A 139 24.94 1.35 4.36
CA PRO A 139 24.67 2.34 3.33
C PRO A 139 24.69 1.65 1.97
N GLY A 140 23.50 1.45 1.39
CA GLY A 140 23.38 1.08 -0.01
C GLY A 140 24.08 2.08 -0.92
N ASN A 141 24.55 1.63 -2.08
CA ASN A 141 25.29 2.47 -3.02
C ASN A 141 24.32 3.39 -3.79
N ASN A 142 24.37 4.70 -3.53
CA ASN A 142 23.55 5.71 -4.21
C ASN A 142 24.21 6.33 -5.45
N SER A 143 25.34 5.78 -5.91
CA SER A 143 26.01 6.26 -7.11
C SER A 143 25.12 6.10 -8.34
N SER A 144 24.95 7.19 -9.10
CA SER A 144 24.25 7.16 -10.39
C SER A 144 24.87 6.16 -11.37
N ALA A 145 26.17 5.89 -11.28
CA ALA A 145 26.85 4.89 -12.10
C ALA A 145 26.34 3.46 -11.86
N VAL A 146 25.69 3.19 -10.71
CA VAL A 146 25.08 1.90 -10.39
C VAL A 146 23.56 1.94 -10.58
N VAL A 147 22.90 2.99 -10.11
CA VAL A 147 21.43 3.10 -10.16
C VAL A 147 20.92 3.31 -11.59
N ASP A 148 21.58 4.17 -12.38
CA ASP A 148 21.08 4.59 -13.69
C ASP A 148 21.00 3.42 -14.68
N PRO A 149 22.01 2.55 -14.82
CA PRO A 149 21.93 1.41 -15.72
C PRO A 149 20.78 0.45 -15.39
N ILE A 150 20.43 0.28 -14.11
CA ILE A 150 19.32 -0.58 -13.69
C ILE A 150 18.00 0.00 -14.20
N LEU A 151 17.77 1.29 -13.98
CA LEU A 151 16.55 1.97 -14.40
C LEU A 151 16.45 2.10 -15.93
N GLU A 152 17.56 2.41 -16.60
CA GLU A 152 17.60 2.50 -18.06
C GLU A 152 17.30 1.16 -18.71
N LYS A 153 17.87 0.07 -18.17
CA LYS A 153 17.56 -1.30 -18.64
C LYS A 153 16.08 -1.62 -18.45
N TYR A 154 15.50 -1.28 -17.29
CA TYR A 154 14.07 -1.47 -17.05
C TYR A 154 13.21 -0.70 -18.05
N ILE A 155 13.50 0.58 -18.24
CA ILE A 155 12.75 1.43 -19.16
C ILE A 155 12.86 0.93 -20.60
N ALA A 156 14.04 0.49 -21.04
CA ALA A 156 14.21 -0.13 -22.35
C ALA A 156 13.40 -1.44 -22.48
N ALA A 157 13.42 -2.30 -21.45
CA ALA A 157 12.73 -3.59 -21.44
C ALA A 157 11.20 -3.48 -21.55
N ILE A 158 10.61 -2.37 -21.09
CA ILE A 158 9.17 -2.11 -21.16
C ILE A 158 8.73 -1.27 -22.36
N GLY A 159 9.62 -0.96 -23.30
CA GLY A 159 9.29 -0.26 -24.56
C GLY A 159 9.82 1.17 -24.67
N GLY A 160 10.55 1.66 -23.66
CA GLY A 160 11.21 2.96 -23.67
C GLY A 160 10.30 4.13 -23.25
N PRO A 161 10.90 5.31 -22.99
CA PRO A 161 10.19 6.46 -22.43
C PRO A 161 9.12 7.01 -23.39
N ALA A 162 9.37 6.97 -24.70
CA ALA A 162 8.45 7.48 -25.71
C ALA A 162 7.17 6.65 -25.84
N ALA A 163 7.23 5.33 -25.60
CA ALA A 163 6.04 4.48 -25.59
C ALA A 163 5.21 4.72 -24.31
N LEU A 164 5.89 4.82 -23.15
CA LEU A 164 5.24 5.09 -21.87
C LEU A 164 4.47 6.42 -21.87
N GLN A 165 5.08 7.50 -22.39
CA GLN A 165 4.44 8.82 -22.46
C GLN A 165 3.20 8.88 -23.36
N LYS A 166 2.96 7.87 -24.19
CA LYS A 166 1.75 7.80 -25.02
C LYS A 166 0.56 7.18 -24.30
N VAL A 167 0.76 6.63 -23.10
CA VAL A 167 -0.30 5.98 -22.33
C VAL A 167 -1.03 7.03 -21.49
N SER A 168 -2.29 7.33 -21.82
CA SER A 168 -3.13 8.28 -21.06
C SER A 168 -4.19 7.58 -20.19
N SER A 169 -4.55 6.36 -20.56
CA SER A 169 -5.51 5.53 -19.84
C SER A 169 -5.25 4.04 -20.07
N ARG A 170 -5.79 3.20 -19.19
CA ARG A 170 -5.74 1.74 -19.29
C ARG A 170 -7.01 1.13 -18.75
N VAL A 171 -7.56 0.19 -19.51
CA VAL A 171 -8.64 -0.71 -19.08
C VAL A 171 -8.11 -2.12 -19.08
N LEU A 172 -8.25 -2.82 -17.95
CA LEU A 172 -7.87 -4.21 -17.77
C LEU A 172 -9.11 -4.99 -17.35
N LYS A 173 -9.28 -6.17 -17.96
CA LYS A 173 -10.26 -7.17 -17.55
C LYS A 173 -9.55 -8.48 -17.23
N GLY A 174 -10.03 -9.19 -16.21
CA GLY A 174 -9.53 -10.50 -15.87
C GLY A 174 -10.16 -11.05 -14.59
N SER A 175 -9.36 -11.76 -13.79
CA SER A 175 -9.81 -12.40 -12.55
C SER A 175 -8.93 -12.03 -11.34
N VAL A 176 -9.50 -12.18 -10.15
CA VAL A 176 -8.78 -12.21 -8.88
C VAL A 176 -8.97 -13.57 -8.24
N ASP A 177 -7.87 -14.26 -7.94
CA ASP A 177 -7.86 -15.40 -7.04
C ASP A 177 -7.74 -14.93 -5.59
N LEU A 178 -8.77 -15.24 -4.80
CA LEU A 178 -8.80 -15.07 -3.35
C LEU A 178 -8.87 -16.44 -2.70
N ALA A 179 -7.70 -16.95 -2.28
CA ALA A 179 -7.58 -18.24 -1.61
C ALA A 179 -8.22 -19.40 -2.40
N GLY A 180 -7.94 -19.49 -3.70
CA GLY A 180 -8.44 -20.54 -4.59
C GLY A 180 -9.84 -20.30 -5.15
N LYS A 181 -10.45 -19.13 -4.89
CA LYS A 181 -11.72 -18.71 -5.48
C LYS A 181 -11.48 -17.57 -6.44
N GLU A 182 -11.92 -17.73 -7.68
CA GLU A 182 -11.80 -16.71 -8.71
C GLU A 182 -13.03 -15.80 -8.78
N PHE A 183 -12.78 -14.50 -8.92
CA PHE A 183 -13.80 -13.47 -9.10
C PHE A 183 -13.43 -12.58 -10.29
N PRO A 184 -14.38 -12.21 -11.18
CA PRO A 184 -14.10 -11.26 -12.26
C PRO A 184 -13.68 -9.88 -11.71
N ILE A 185 -12.75 -9.23 -12.40
CA ILE A 185 -12.30 -7.88 -12.06
C ILE A 185 -12.12 -7.00 -13.29
N ASP A 186 -12.62 -5.78 -13.19
CA ASP A 186 -12.29 -4.68 -14.08
C ASP A 186 -11.38 -3.69 -13.36
N ILE A 187 -10.30 -3.25 -14.02
CA ILE A 187 -9.42 -2.18 -13.52
C ILE A 187 -9.35 -1.06 -14.56
N TYR A 188 -9.66 0.15 -14.12
CA TYR A 188 -9.60 1.36 -14.90
C TYR A 188 -8.54 2.27 -14.30
N ALA A 189 -7.60 2.75 -15.11
CA ALA A 189 -6.60 3.70 -14.70
C ALA A 189 -6.52 4.85 -15.71
N GLN A 190 -6.39 6.07 -15.23
CA GLN A 190 -6.34 7.27 -16.04
C GLN A 190 -5.38 8.28 -15.43
N GLN A 191 -4.64 8.96 -16.28
CA GLN A 191 -3.76 10.02 -15.84
C GLN A 191 -4.50 11.18 -15.14
N PRO A 192 -3.82 11.91 -14.23
CA PRO A 192 -2.43 11.68 -13.81
C PRO A 192 -2.24 10.49 -12.85
N ASP A 193 -3.19 10.23 -11.96
CA ASP A 193 -3.09 9.22 -10.91
C ASP A 193 -4.47 8.76 -10.42
N LYS A 194 -5.39 8.49 -11.35
CA LYS A 194 -6.70 7.88 -11.04
C LYS A 194 -6.67 6.38 -11.30
N ARG A 195 -7.19 5.59 -10.37
CA ARG A 195 -7.40 4.15 -10.54
C ARG A 195 -8.62 3.69 -9.78
N VAL A 196 -9.42 2.82 -10.39
CA VAL A 196 -10.49 2.07 -9.75
C VAL A 196 -10.41 0.60 -10.15
N SER A 197 -10.45 -0.29 -9.17
CA SER A 197 -10.49 -1.74 -9.33
C SER A 197 -11.83 -2.23 -8.80
N ILE A 198 -12.61 -2.90 -9.63
CA ILE A 198 -13.97 -3.36 -9.34
C ILE A 198 -13.98 -4.88 -9.44
N MET A 199 -14.01 -5.55 -8.29
CA MET A 199 -14.15 -7.00 -8.21
C MET A 199 -15.63 -7.35 -8.06
N HIS A 200 -16.12 -8.19 -8.96
CA HIS A 200 -17.53 -8.55 -9.04
C HIS A 200 -17.83 -9.77 -8.18
N LEU A 201 -18.48 -9.57 -7.03
CA LEU A 201 -18.94 -10.65 -6.15
C LEU A 201 -20.41 -10.99 -6.44
N GLN A 202 -20.86 -12.15 -5.96
CA GLN A 202 -22.27 -12.56 -6.11
C GLN A 202 -23.26 -11.60 -5.45
N ASN A 203 -22.85 -10.91 -4.38
CA ASN A 203 -23.70 -9.99 -3.61
C ASN A 203 -23.45 -8.51 -3.92
N GLY A 204 -22.69 -8.20 -4.98
CA GLY A 204 -22.35 -6.84 -5.41
C GLY A 204 -20.86 -6.61 -5.57
N ASP A 205 -20.46 -5.39 -5.89
CA ASP A 205 -19.06 -5.08 -6.19
C ASP A 205 -18.25 -4.74 -4.94
N SER A 206 -17.01 -5.25 -4.90
CA SER A 206 -15.96 -4.70 -4.04
C SER A 206 -15.09 -3.76 -4.85
N VAL A 207 -14.97 -2.52 -4.39
CA VAL A 207 -14.24 -1.46 -5.07
C VAL A 207 -13.04 -1.04 -4.23
N THR A 208 -11.88 -0.92 -4.87
CA THR A 208 -10.72 -0.18 -4.34
C THR A 208 -10.36 0.91 -5.33
N ALA A 209 -10.34 2.17 -4.88
CA ALA A 209 -10.15 3.30 -5.77
C ALA A 209 -9.29 4.40 -5.16
N TYR A 210 -8.66 5.17 -6.04
CA TYR A 210 -7.98 6.42 -5.76
C TYR A 210 -8.25 7.37 -6.93
N ASN A 211 -8.71 8.58 -6.65
CA ASN A 211 -9.13 9.53 -7.69
C ASN A 211 -8.13 10.67 -7.94
N GLY A 212 -6.89 10.53 -7.48
CA GLY A 212 -5.85 11.57 -7.50
C GLY A 212 -5.83 12.45 -6.25
N THR A 213 -6.87 12.38 -5.41
CA THR A 213 -6.95 13.15 -4.16
C THR A 213 -7.20 12.25 -2.96
N VAL A 214 -8.24 11.44 -3.02
CA VAL A 214 -8.67 10.55 -1.94
C VAL A 214 -8.75 9.11 -2.44
N GLY A 215 -8.51 8.16 -1.53
CA GLY A 215 -8.70 6.75 -1.79
C GLY A 215 -9.78 6.17 -0.90
N TRP A 216 -10.49 5.16 -1.40
CA TRP A 216 -11.54 4.47 -0.65
C TRP A 216 -11.63 3.00 -1.02
N LEU A 217 -12.21 2.25 -0.09
CA LEU A 217 -12.62 0.87 -0.26
C LEU A 217 -14.12 0.78 0.02
N SER A 218 -14.86 0.08 -0.82
CA SER A 218 -16.24 -0.30 -0.57
C SER A 218 -16.46 -1.78 -0.86
N ALA A 219 -17.41 -2.37 -0.15
CA ALA A 219 -17.84 -3.73 -0.36
C ALA A 219 -19.33 -3.84 -0.01
N PRO A 220 -20.05 -4.84 -0.55
CA PRO A 220 -21.48 -4.97 -0.31
C PRO A 220 -21.79 -5.11 1.18
N GLY A 221 -22.76 -4.33 1.67
CA GLY A 221 -23.19 -4.35 3.07
C GLY A 221 -22.20 -3.78 4.07
N ARG A 222 -21.12 -3.09 3.62
CA ARG A 222 -20.15 -2.42 4.50
C ARG A 222 -20.10 -0.92 4.22
N PRO A 223 -19.94 -0.07 5.25
CA PRO A 223 -19.66 1.35 5.04
C PRO A 223 -18.39 1.55 4.22
N THR A 224 -18.35 2.62 3.42
CA THR A 224 -17.14 3.03 2.71
C THR A 224 -16.02 3.32 3.71
N GLN A 225 -14.88 2.66 3.52
CA GLN A 225 -13.66 2.93 4.28
C GLN A 225 -12.78 3.89 3.48
N TRP A 226 -12.54 5.08 4.04
CA TRP A 226 -11.60 6.04 3.48
C TRP A 226 -10.17 5.66 3.83
N MET A 227 -9.28 5.71 2.85
CA MET A 227 -7.86 5.47 3.05
C MET A 227 -7.24 6.54 3.95
N SER A 228 -6.34 6.11 4.84
CA SER A 228 -5.39 7.01 5.49
C SER A 228 -4.44 7.66 4.47
N ALA A 229 -3.75 8.73 4.88
CA ALA A 229 -2.73 9.35 4.03
C ALA A 229 -1.59 8.37 3.67
N ALA A 230 -1.31 7.40 4.54
CA ALA A 230 -0.31 6.36 4.29
C ALA A 230 -0.81 5.30 3.28
N GLU A 231 -2.09 4.89 3.37
CA GLU A 231 -2.68 3.99 2.38
C GLU A 231 -2.85 4.66 1.01
N ALA A 232 -3.29 5.93 0.99
CA ALA A 232 -3.47 6.71 -0.23
C ALA A 232 -2.14 6.93 -0.96
N ASP A 233 -1.01 7.05 -0.25
CA ASP A 233 0.31 7.12 -0.85
C ASP A 233 0.64 5.87 -1.68
N GLY A 234 0.35 4.67 -1.14
CA GLY A 234 0.46 3.43 -1.89
C GLY A 234 -0.51 3.36 -3.08
N ALA A 235 -1.76 3.76 -2.88
CA ALA A 235 -2.77 3.76 -3.95
C ALA A 235 -2.40 4.73 -5.10
N ARG A 236 -1.75 5.85 -4.79
CA ARG A 236 -1.20 6.79 -5.79
C ARG A 236 -0.10 6.14 -6.62
N LEU A 237 0.84 5.43 -6.00
CA LEU A 237 1.88 4.69 -6.74
C LEU A 237 1.27 3.64 -7.67
N ASP A 238 0.21 2.96 -7.21
CA ASP A 238 -0.55 1.97 -7.98
C ASP A 238 -1.34 2.55 -9.15
N ALA A 239 -1.73 3.83 -9.06
CA ALA A 239 -2.50 4.56 -10.05
C ALA A 239 -1.61 5.28 -11.09
N ASP A 240 -0.33 5.46 -10.79
CA ASP A 240 0.62 6.16 -11.64
C ASP A 240 1.03 5.31 -12.86
N LEU A 241 0.37 5.56 -13.99
CA LEU A 241 0.71 4.94 -15.28
C LEU A 241 2.15 5.21 -15.72
N TYR A 242 2.77 6.28 -15.21
CA TYR A 242 4.13 6.70 -15.55
C TYR A 242 5.16 6.35 -14.48
N LEU A 243 4.76 5.59 -13.44
CA LEU A 243 5.65 5.19 -12.35
C LEU A 243 7.01 4.69 -12.86
N PRO A 244 7.10 3.80 -13.89
CA PRO A 244 8.38 3.33 -14.38
C PRO A 244 9.33 4.45 -14.82
N SER A 245 8.80 5.45 -15.52
CA SER A 245 9.57 6.61 -16.00
C SER A 245 9.77 7.71 -14.97
N ARG A 246 9.05 7.63 -13.84
CA ARG A 246 9.05 8.66 -12.79
C ARG A 246 9.85 8.29 -11.55
N LEU A 247 10.49 7.12 -11.50
CA LEU A 247 11.19 6.64 -10.30
C LEU A 247 12.22 7.66 -9.79
N LYS A 248 13.07 8.22 -10.67
CA LYS A 248 14.07 9.23 -10.29
C LYS A 248 13.48 10.56 -9.79
N GLN A 249 12.25 10.88 -10.18
CA GLN A 249 11.55 12.10 -9.76
C GLN A 249 10.75 11.88 -8.48
N ILE A 250 10.29 10.65 -8.24
CA ILE A 250 9.48 10.29 -7.07
C ILE A 250 10.35 10.08 -5.84
N PHE A 251 11.56 9.53 -6.02
CA PHE A 251 12.48 9.28 -4.92
C PHE A 251 13.48 10.43 -4.76
N SER A 252 13.59 10.95 -3.53
CA SER A 252 14.65 11.90 -3.18
C SER A 252 16.02 11.23 -3.18
N GLU A 253 16.05 9.91 -2.95
CA GLU A 253 17.26 9.09 -3.05
C GLU A 253 16.91 7.66 -3.49
N LEU A 254 17.77 7.08 -4.33
CA LEU A 254 17.75 5.66 -4.69
C LEU A 254 19.08 5.04 -4.29
N ARG A 255 19.03 3.95 -3.52
CA ARG A 255 20.21 3.21 -3.05
C ARG A 255 20.18 1.80 -3.62
N ALA A 256 21.25 1.39 -4.29
CA ALA A 256 21.44 -0.01 -4.64
C ALA A 256 21.82 -0.81 -3.39
N LEU A 257 21.01 -1.82 -3.09
CA LEU A 257 21.26 -2.79 -2.02
C LEU A 257 22.01 -4.00 -2.59
N PRO A 258 22.54 -4.89 -1.72
CA PRO A 258 23.07 -6.18 -2.17
C PRO A 258 22.07 -6.92 -3.07
N THR A 259 22.60 -7.65 -4.05
CA THR A 259 21.78 -8.46 -4.95
C THR A 259 21.11 -9.59 -4.18
N GLU A 260 19.87 -9.89 -4.51
CA GLU A 260 19.11 -11.01 -3.93
C GLU A 260 18.69 -12.00 -5.00
N LYS A 261 18.27 -13.21 -4.60
CA LYS A 261 17.68 -14.20 -5.51
C LYS A 261 16.20 -14.36 -5.27
N ILE A 262 15.41 -14.33 -6.33
CA ILE A 262 13.99 -14.68 -6.33
C ILE A 262 13.79 -15.79 -7.34
N ASP A 263 13.25 -16.93 -6.89
CA ASP A 263 13.01 -18.12 -7.73
C ASP A 263 14.23 -18.56 -8.57
N GLY A 264 15.44 -18.36 -8.03
CA GLY A 264 16.70 -18.71 -8.68
C GLY A 264 17.30 -17.64 -9.60
N HIS A 265 16.57 -16.55 -9.88
CA HIS A 265 17.04 -15.43 -10.69
C HIS A 265 17.71 -14.36 -9.82
N ASP A 266 18.82 -13.79 -10.30
CA ASP A 266 19.54 -12.71 -9.63
C ASP A 266 18.83 -11.36 -9.82
N MET A 267 18.66 -10.62 -8.72
CA MET A 267 17.92 -9.36 -8.66
C MET A 267 18.86 -8.20 -8.37
N ASN A 268 18.73 -7.14 -9.17
CA ASN A 268 19.19 -5.81 -8.79
C ASN A 268 18.15 -5.19 -7.83
N VAL A 269 18.57 -4.87 -6.61
CA VAL A 269 17.67 -4.37 -5.57
C VAL A 269 17.91 -2.88 -5.35
N LEU A 270 16.87 -2.06 -5.48
CA LEU A 270 16.91 -0.63 -5.20
C LEU A 270 16.00 -0.29 -4.02
N GLN A 271 16.51 0.43 -3.03
CA GLN A 271 15.73 1.10 -2.00
C GLN A 271 15.47 2.55 -2.42
N GLY A 272 14.20 2.91 -2.54
CA GLY A 272 13.75 4.27 -2.80
C GLY A 272 13.30 4.98 -1.53
N ILE A 273 13.88 6.15 -1.28
CA ILE A 273 13.59 7.01 -0.13
C ILE A 273 12.77 8.21 -0.61
N ARG A 274 11.74 8.56 0.16
CA ARG A 274 10.90 9.74 -0.07
C ARG A 274 10.77 10.49 1.25
N GLU A 275 10.83 11.81 1.19
CA GLU A 275 10.75 12.66 2.38
C GLU A 275 9.45 12.38 3.17
N GLY A 276 9.60 12.11 4.46
CA GLY A 276 8.47 11.86 5.36
C GLY A 276 7.65 10.60 5.06
N LYS A 277 8.18 9.66 4.26
CA LYS A 277 7.51 8.39 3.94
C LYS A 277 8.41 7.19 4.26
N PRO A 278 7.82 6.02 4.56
CA PRO A 278 8.57 4.77 4.60
C PRO A 278 9.27 4.50 3.25
N PRO A 279 10.46 3.86 3.27
CA PRO A 279 11.15 3.52 2.04
C PRO A 279 10.39 2.44 1.26
N LEU A 280 10.72 2.32 -0.01
CA LEU A 280 10.21 1.29 -0.92
C LEU A 280 11.37 0.41 -1.37
N ILE A 281 11.18 -0.89 -1.52
CA ILE A 281 12.18 -1.78 -2.15
C ILE A 281 11.66 -2.23 -3.51
N LEU A 282 12.51 -2.12 -4.53
CA LEU A 282 12.25 -2.49 -5.91
C LEU A 282 13.25 -3.57 -6.33
N TYR A 283 12.76 -4.66 -6.92
CA TYR A 283 13.58 -5.78 -7.37
C TYR A 283 13.48 -5.89 -8.88
N PHE A 284 14.58 -5.69 -9.58
CA PHE A 284 14.69 -5.79 -11.03
C PHE A 284 15.44 -7.05 -11.39
N ASP A 285 14.84 -7.91 -12.20
CA ASP A 285 15.51 -9.11 -12.71
C ASP A 285 16.74 -8.71 -13.55
N GLN A 286 17.91 -9.27 -13.21
CA GLN A 286 19.15 -8.94 -13.89
C GLN A 286 19.15 -9.36 -15.36
N GLU A 287 18.43 -10.42 -15.73
CA GLU A 287 18.40 -10.90 -17.10
C GLU A 287 17.48 -10.03 -17.96
N SER A 288 16.19 -9.99 -17.64
CA SER A 288 15.17 -9.29 -18.42
C SER A 288 15.15 -7.77 -18.20
N GLY A 289 15.67 -7.29 -17.07
CA GLY A 289 15.57 -5.90 -16.64
C GLY A 289 14.21 -5.50 -16.07
N LEU A 290 13.23 -6.42 -16.00
CA LEU A 290 11.88 -6.11 -15.57
C LEU A 290 11.81 -5.94 -14.04
N LEU A 291 11.00 -5.00 -13.57
CA LEU A 291 10.60 -4.94 -12.17
C LEU A 291 9.73 -6.16 -11.85
N VAL A 292 10.23 -7.07 -11.02
CA VAL A 292 9.51 -8.31 -10.66
C VAL A 292 8.89 -8.26 -9.27
N ARG A 293 9.38 -7.38 -8.40
CA ARG A 293 8.82 -7.21 -7.05
C ARG A 293 8.93 -5.77 -6.56
N MET A 294 7.89 -5.32 -5.86
CA MET A 294 7.87 -4.09 -5.06
C MET A 294 7.47 -4.43 -3.64
N VAL A 295 8.18 -3.90 -2.65
CA VAL A 295 7.78 -3.94 -1.24
C VAL A 295 7.60 -2.52 -0.74
N ARG A 296 6.41 -2.21 -0.23
CA ARG A 296 6.05 -0.92 0.35
C ARG A 296 5.46 -1.07 1.74
N TYR A 297 5.40 0.03 2.47
CA TYR A 297 4.89 0.03 3.83
C TYR A 297 3.81 1.09 4.02
N VAL A 298 2.74 0.70 4.71
CA VAL A 298 1.78 1.62 5.30
C VAL A 298 2.23 1.93 6.72
N ASP A 299 2.49 3.20 7.00
CA ASP A 299 2.80 3.67 8.34
C ASP A 299 1.52 3.75 9.20
N THR A 300 1.52 3.05 10.33
CA THR A 300 0.43 3.02 11.31
C THR A 300 0.88 3.66 12.62
N ALA A 301 0.01 3.75 13.63
CA ALA A 301 0.44 4.29 14.93
C ALA A 301 1.46 3.37 15.65
N LEU A 302 1.49 2.07 15.34
CA LEU A 302 2.25 1.07 16.10
C LEU A 302 3.38 0.40 15.32
N GLY A 303 3.50 0.66 14.02
CA GLY A 303 4.54 0.10 13.17
C GLY A 303 4.18 0.12 11.69
N LEU A 304 5.04 -0.50 10.90
CA LEU A 304 4.91 -0.55 9.45
C LEU A 304 4.20 -1.83 9.00
N ASN A 305 3.10 -1.69 8.26
CA ASN A 305 2.45 -2.81 7.58
C ASN A 305 3.05 -2.98 6.18
N PRO A 306 3.75 -4.09 5.88
CA PRO A 306 4.28 -4.32 4.54
C PRO A 306 3.18 -4.69 3.53
N THR A 307 3.43 -4.38 2.27
CA THR A 307 2.74 -4.93 1.10
C THR A 307 3.80 -5.28 0.09
N GLU A 308 3.87 -6.56 -0.27
CA GLU A 308 4.69 -7.09 -1.34
C GLU A 308 3.82 -7.30 -2.57
N ILE A 309 4.29 -6.85 -3.73
CA ILE A 309 3.62 -6.97 -5.01
C ILE A 309 4.60 -7.63 -5.97
N ASP A 310 4.29 -8.85 -6.38
CA ASP A 310 5.04 -9.58 -7.41
C ASP A 310 4.40 -9.35 -8.77
N TYR A 311 5.21 -8.96 -9.74
CA TYR A 311 4.83 -8.71 -11.11
C TYR A 311 5.33 -9.84 -12.00
N ALA A 312 4.43 -10.44 -12.78
CA ALA A 312 4.77 -11.52 -13.69
C ALA A 312 3.93 -11.47 -14.97
N ASP A 313 4.23 -12.39 -15.89
CA ASP A 313 3.53 -12.52 -17.18
C ASP A 313 3.54 -11.20 -17.96
N TYR A 314 4.75 -10.65 -18.18
CA TYR A 314 4.89 -9.41 -18.90
C TYR A 314 4.59 -9.58 -20.39
N ARG A 315 3.63 -8.83 -20.91
CA ARG A 315 3.23 -8.86 -22.33
C ARG A 315 3.20 -7.47 -22.94
N ASP A 316 3.37 -7.39 -24.25
CA ASP A 316 3.17 -6.14 -24.98
C ASP A 316 1.67 -5.79 -25.01
N SER A 317 1.36 -4.54 -24.65
CA SER A 317 0.04 -3.96 -24.81
C SER A 317 0.18 -2.51 -25.27
N GLY A 318 0.04 -2.31 -26.59
CA GLY A 318 0.13 -1.00 -27.21
C GLY A 318 1.57 -0.45 -27.28
N GLY A 319 2.56 -1.32 -27.47
CA GLY A 319 3.98 -0.94 -27.55
C GLY A 319 4.65 -0.69 -26.19
N VAL A 320 3.94 -0.99 -25.09
CA VAL A 320 4.48 -0.97 -23.73
C VAL A 320 4.32 -2.36 -23.15
N LYS A 321 5.41 -2.90 -22.58
CA LYS A 321 5.36 -4.16 -21.84
C LYS A 321 4.83 -3.90 -20.44
N ILE A 322 3.78 -4.61 -20.05
CA ILE A 322 3.15 -4.50 -18.73
C ILE A 322 2.96 -5.89 -18.11
N PRO A 323 2.94 -6.01 -16.77
CA PRO A 323 2.59 -7.28 -16.15
C PRO A 323 1.13 -7.63 -16.46
N TYR A 324 0.85 -8.92 -16.66
CA TYR A 324 -0.51 -9.47 -16.70
C TYR A 324 -0.83 -10.26 -15.43
N ARG A 325 0.12 -10.45 -14.52
CA ARG A 325 -0.12 -11.07 -13.22
C ARG A 325 0.47 -10.23 -12.10
N TRP A 326 -0.35 -9.96 -11.09
CA TRP A 326 0.06 -9.33 -9.84
C TRP A 326 -0.28 -10.26 -8.69
N THR A 327 0.71 -10.71 -7.94
CA THR A 327 0.47 -11.38 -6.65
C THR A 327 0.74 -10.39 -5.54
N VAL A 328 -0.31 -9.99 -4.83
CA VAL A 328 -0.23 -9.04 -3.73
C VAL A 328 -0.27 -9.81 -2.41
N ALA A 329 0.81 -9.71 -1.64
CA ALA A 329 0.92 -10.27 -0.31
C ALA A 329 0.94 -9.16 0.74
N ARG A 330 0.13 -9.33 1.77
CA ARG A 330 0.06 -8.50 2.97
C ARG A 330 0.17 -9.42 4.19
N PRO A 331 0.46 -8.90 5.38
CA PRO A 331 0.38 -9.72 6.57
C PRO A 331 -1.00 -10.39 6.64
N ARG A 332 -1.00 -11.73 6.81
CA ARG A 332 -2.20 -12.60 6.85
C ARG A 332 -2.99 -12.80 5.55
N GLY A 333 -2.50 -12.38 4.40
CA GLY A 333 -3.27 -12.58 3.17
C GLY A 333 -2.47 -12.43 1.88
N ARG A 334 -2.90 -13.18 0.87
CA ARG A 334 -2.40 -13.09 -0.49
C ARG A 334 -3.56 -13.19 -1.45
N PHE A 335 -3.47 -12.45 -2.54
CA PHE A 335 -4.37 -12.61 -3.68
C PHE A 335 -3.60 -12.39 -4.98
N THR A 336 -4.11 -12.97 -6.07
CA THR A 336 -3.51 -12.83 -7.39
C THR A 336 -4.51 -12.19 -8.34
N ILE A 337 -4.13 -11.09 -8.98
CA ILE A 337 -4.87 -10.52 -10.12
C ILE A 337 -4.23 -11.11 -11.38
N GLN A 338 -5.03 -11.74 -12.23
CA GLN A 338 -4.63 -12.19 -13.56
C GLN A 338 -5.41 -11.38 -14.60
N ALA A 339 -4.71 -10.57 -15.38
CA ALA A 339 -5.26 -9.92 -16.55
C ALA A 339 -5.42 -10.92 -17.69
N GLU A 340 -6.53 -10.77 -18.42
CA GLU A 340 -6.82 -11.49 -19.65
C GLU A 340 -6.79 -10.52 -20.83
N GLN A 341 -7.31 -9.32 -20.64
CA GLN A 341 -7.37 -8.27 -21.65
C GLN A 341 -6.84 -6.96 -21.08
N VAL A 342 -6.00 -6.27 -21.85
CA VAL A 342 -5.57 -4.92 -21.54
C VAL A 342 -5.66 -4.05 -22.79
N GLN A 343 -6.29 -2.89 -22.63
CA GLN A 343 -6.41 -1.87 -23.66
C GLN A 343 -5.84 -0.56 -23.13
N GLN A 344 -4.91 0.04 -23.87
CA GLN A 344 -4.37 1.37 -23.57
C GLN A 344 -5.17 2.43 -24.32
N ASN A 345 -5.17 3.66 -23.81
CA ASN A 345 -5.67 4.86 -24.50
C ASN A 345 -7.16 4.80 -24.90
N VAL A 346 -7.95 4.03 -24.14
CA VAL A 346 -9.40 3.97 -24.30
C VAL A 346 -10.05 5.05 -23.46
N PRO A 347 -11.06 5.78 -23.96
CA PRO A 347 -11.83 6.71 -23.14
C PRO A 347 -12.45 6.00 -21.93
N ILE A 348 -12.30 6.61 -20.76
CA ILE A 348 -12.89 6.12 -19.51
C ILE A 348 -13.87 7.18 -19.03
N ASP A 349 -15.09 6.77 -18.68
CA ASP A 349 -16.07 7.65 -18.06
C ASP A 349 -15.55 8.11 -16.69
N ASP A 350 -15.39 9.43 -16.51
CA ASP A 350 -14.92 10.04 -15.27
C ASP A 350 -15.82 9.67 -14.06
N GLN A 351 -17.08 9.30 -14.29
CA GLN A 351 -17.99 8.83 -13.24
C GLN A 351 -17.46 7.59 -12.51
N LYS A 352 -16.59 6.79 -13.15
CA LYS A 352 -15.94 5.63 -12.51
C LYS A 352 -15.00 6.02 -11.37
N PHE A 353 -14.52 7.26 -11.35
CA PHE A 353 -13.60 7.78 -10.33
C PHE A 353 -14.28 8.71 -9.32
N VAL A 354 -15.60 8.85 -9.39
CA VAL A 354 -16.36 9.64 -8.42
C VAL A 354 -16.46 8.85 -7.12
N ALA A 355 -15.94 9.44 -6.05
CA ALA A 355 -16.04 8.85 -4.74
C ALA A 355 -17.51 8.80 -4.29
N PRO A 356 -17.95 7.73 -3.60
CA PRO A 356 -19.29 7.66 -3.07
C PRO A 356 -19.54 8.84 -2.12
N ALA A 357 -20.78 9.32 -2.06
CA ALA A 357 -21.16 10.34 -1.10
C ALA A 357 -20.77 9.88 0.32
N PRO A 358 -20.22 10.76 1.17
CA PRO A 358 -19.96 10.43 2.55
C PRO A 358 -21.27 9.94 3.18
N GLN A 359 -21.29 8.69 3.64
CA GLN A 359 -22.44 8.21 4.40
C GLN A 359 -22.53 9.06 5.67
N PRO A 360 -23.73 9.53 6.08
CA PRO A 360 -23.91 10.12 7.39
C PRO A 360 -23.33 9.16 8.41
N SER A 361 -22.50 9.64 9.33
CA SER A 361 -21.92 8.77 10.34
C SER A 361 -23.05 8.20 11.19
N ASP A 362 -23.44 6.95 10.93
CA ASP A 362 -24.32 6.23 11.82
C ASP A 362 -23.61 6.16 13.17
N ARG A 363 -24.27 6.71 14.18
CA ARG A 363 -23.80 6.75 15.57
C ARG A 363 -23.77 5.32 16.12
N HIS A 364 -22.79 4.52 15.75
CA HIS A 364 -22.65 3.14 16.22
C HIS A 364 -21.62 2.95 17.30
#